data_AF-A0A1J5HMF1-F1
#
_entry.id   AF-A0A1J5HMF1-F1
#
_cell.length_a   1.000
_cell.length_b   1.000
_cell.length_c   1.000
_cell.angle_alpha   90.00
_cell.angle_beta   90.00
_cell.angle_gamma   90.00
#
_symmetry.space_group_name_H-M   'P 1'
#
loop_
_entity.id
_entity.type
_entity.pdbx_description
1 polymer ?
#
loop_
_entity_poly.entity_id
_entity_poly.type
_entity_poly.pdbx_seq_one_letter_code
_entity_poly.pdbx_strand_id
1 'polypeptide(L)'
;MKKNRGFTFIEIIIIIAIIGAITTLVVLAINPTKQLQKARDGKRKSDLAILKQVLEDWYNDKGCYPKPYQIGYGYEVGGTWYDNPDPTGTNNGGIMKNVSISFMCGSEPSSPSLSPYLSPLPCSPNHSKIKYKTTDYVYQVLSGEVGCPQQYKIYTGLENVLDPVISNLGCIAGSCGPEPAYGYNYGVSSPQSTLNQAATLYCCYVNPGVCNVCGQSTMECESSGVCLSTVYTSAQDCCTAHPGGCPR
;
A
#
# COMPACT_ATOMS: atom_id res chain seq x y z
N MET A 1 -68.33 -0.33 15.75
CA MET A 1 -67.51 -1.42 15.18
C MET A 1 -66.40 -0.79 14.33
N LYS A 2 -65.12 -0.97 14.70
CA LYS A 2 -63.97 -0.47 13.91
C LYS A 2 -63.78 -1.37 12.70
N LYS A 3 -63.88 -0.82 11.49
CA LYS A 3 -63.69 -1.54 10.23
C LYS A 3 -62.19 -1.62 9.94
N ASN A 4 -61.56 -2.77 10.18
CA ASN A 4 -60.17 -3.00 9.79
C ASN A 4 -60.14 -3.11 8.25
N ARG A 5 -59.59 -2.09 7.58
CA ARG A 5 -59.31 -2.14 6.14
C ARG A 5 -58.02 -2.95 5.96
N GLY A 6 -58.11 -4.08 5.28
CA GLY A 6 -56.94 -4.85 4.86
C GLY A 6 -56.26 -4.21 3.64
N PHE A 7 -54.96 -4.40 3.51
CA PHE A 7 -54.18 -4.00 2.34
C PHE A 7 -54.64 -4.73 1.09
N THR A 8 -54.63 -4.03 -0.05
CA THR A 8 -54.93 -4.64 -1.35
C THR A 8 -53.66 -5.14 -2.02
N PHE A 9 -53.76 -6.23 -2.81
CA PHE A 9 -52.60 -6.78 -3.54
C PHE A 9 -51.97 -5.75 -4.48
N ILE A 10 -52.78 -4.93 -5.16
CA ILE A 10 -52.31 -3.90 -6.08
C ILE A 10 -51.45 -2.83 -5.37
N GLU A 11 -51.80 -2.51 -4.13
CA GLU A 11 -51.11 -1.50 -3.32
C GLU A 11 -49.70 -1.97 -2.92
N ILE A 12 -49.57 -3.26 -2.58
CA ILE A 12 -48.25 -3.87 -2.32
C ILE A 12 -47.41 -3.96 -3.61
N ILE A 13 -48.02 -4.28 -4.76
CA ILE A 13 -47.32 -4.36 -6.05
C ILE A 13 -46.77 -3.00 -6.50
N ILE A 14 -47.55 -1.93 -6.33
CA ILE A 14 -47.09 -0.57 -6.66
C ILE A 14 -45.93 -0.16 -5.74
N ILE A 15 -45.99 -0.49 -4.44
CA ILE A 15 -44.92 -0.16 -3.49
C ILE A 15 -43.61 -0.85 -3.85
N ILE A 16 -43.61 -2.15 -4.14
CA ILE A 16 -42.38 -2.86 -4.53
C ILE A 16 -41.82 -2.34 -5.85
N ALA A 17 -42.68 -1.95 -6.80
CA ALA A 17 -42.26 -1.37 -8.07
C ALA A 17 -41.58 0.00 -7.86
N ILE A 18 -42.14 0.85 -6.99
CA ILE A 18 -41.56 2.16 -6.64
C ILE A 18 -40.24 1.98 -5.89
N ILE A 19 -40.18 1.08 -4.90
CA ILE A 19 -38.95 0.79 -4.15
C ILE A 19 -37.86 0.28 -5.10
N GLY A 20 -38.19 -0.63 -6.02
CA GLY A 20 -37.24 -1.15 -7.02
C GLY A 20 -36.69 -0.05 -7.94
N ALA A 21 -37.56 0.85 -8.42
CA ALA A 21 -37.16 1.96 -9.26
C ALA A 21 -36.21 2.93 -8.53
N ILE A 22 -36.57 3.34 -7.30
CA ILE A 22 -35.75 4.27 -6.50
C ILE A 22 -34.40 3.63 -6.14
N THR A 23 -34.39 2.36 -5.74
CA THR A 23 -33.15 1.65 -5.34
C THR A 23 -32.12 1.62 -6.47
N THR A 24 -32.57 1.38 -7.70
CA THR A 24 -31.70 1.35 -8.88
C THR A 24 -31.04 2.71 -9.13
N LEU A 25 -31.80 3.80 -9.01
CA LEU A 25 -31.28 5.16 -9.20
C LEU A 25 -30.25 5.53 -8.11
N VAL A 26 -30.53 5.17 -6.86
CA VAL A 26 -29.64 5.47 -5.72
C VAL A 26 -28.27 4.78 -5.87
N VAL A 27 -28.24 3.51 -6.28
CA VAL A 27 -26.98 2.77 -6.46
C VAL A 27 -26.11 3.40 -7.56
N LEU A 28 -26.72 3.82 -8.67
CA LEU A 28 -26.02 4.49 -9.77
C LEU A 28 -25.45 5.85 -9.34
N ALA A 29 -26.19 6.59 -8.50
CA ALA A 29 -25.77 7.92 -8.03
C ALA A 29 -24.60 7.87 -7.03
N ILE A 30 -24.55 6.86 -6.14
CA ILE A 30 -23.60 6.84 -5.02
C ILE A 30 -22.23 6.24 -5.40
N ASN A 31 -22.12 5.53 -6.53
CA ASN A 31 -20.92 4.80 -6.95
C ASN A 31 -20.25 4.07 -5.75
N PRO A 32 -20.84 2.95 -5.28
CA PRO A 32 -20.43 2.29 -4.03
C PRO A 32 -18.94 1.94 -4.00
N THR A 33 -18.34 1.65 -5.16
CA THR A 33 -16.91 1.38 -5.29
C THR A 33 -16.06 2.54 -4.79
N LYS A 34 -16.38 3.78 -5.19
CA LYS A 34 -15.63 4.98 -4.75
C LYS A 34 -15.77 5.21 -3.24
N GLN A 35 -16.95 4.97 -2.69
CA GLN A 35 -17.18 5.13 -1.24
C GLN A 35 -16.40 4.09 -0.43
N LEU A 36 -16.36 2.84 -0.90
CA LEU A 36 -15.54 1.81 -0.27
C LEU A 36 -14.05 2.11 -0.38
N GLN A 37 -13.57 2.60 -1.53
CA GLN A 37 -12.18 3.07 -1.70
C GLN A 37 -11.85 4.15 -0.67
N LYS A 38 -12.69 5.17 -0.54
CA LYS A 38 -12.52 6.25 0.42
C LYS A 38 -12.50 5.76 1.87
N ALA A 39 -13.35 4.80 2.22
CA ALA A 39 -13.36 4.20 3.56
C ALA A 39 -12.05 3.45 3.85
N ARG A 40 -11.56 2.65 2.89
CA ARG A 40 -10.29 1.92 3.02
C ARG A 40 -9.08 2.87 3.08
N ASP A 41 -9.07 3.91 2.26
CA ASP A 41 -8.03 4.94 2.30
C ASP A 41 -8.04 5.70 3.63
N GLY A 42 -9.22 6.01 4.16
CA GLY A 42 -9.38 6.57 5.51
C GLY A 42 -8.77 5.66 6.58
N LYS A 43 -9.00 4.35 6.48
CA LYS A 43 -8.39 3.36 7.37
C LYS A 43 -6.86 3.32 7.24
N ARG A 44 -6.31 3.29 6.02
CA ARG A 44 -4.83 3.35 5.80
C ARG A 44 -4.21 4.61 6.40
N LYS A 45 -4.81 5.77 6.20
CA LYS A 45 -4.33 7.03 6.79
C LYS A 45 -4.34 6.99 8.31
N SER A 46 -5.43 6.48 8.89
CA SER A 46 -5.57 6.32 10.34
C SER A 46 -4.53 5.36 10.92
N ASP A 47 -4.32 4.21 10.26
CA ASP A 47 -3.36 3.20 10.70
C ASP A 47 -1.91 3.73 10.67
N LEU A 48 -1.53 4.46 9.63
CA LEU A 48 -0.22 5.11 9.54
C LEU A 48 -0.06 6.23 10.59
N ALA A 49 -1.12 6.96 10.93
CA ALA A 49 -1.08 7.96 11.98
C ALA A 49 -0.87 7.34 13.37
N ILE A 50 -1.56 6.22 13.66
CA ILE A 50 -1.37 5.45 14.90
C ILE A 50 0.05 4.88 14.96
N LEU A 51 0.51 4.25 13.89
CA LEU A 51 1.88 3.72 13.81
C LEU A 51 2.90 4.83 14.04
N LYS A 52 2.71 6.02 13.47
CA LYS A 52 3.61 7.15 13.73
C LYS A 52 3.73 7.45 15.22
N GLN A 53 2.61 7.59 15.92
CA GLN A 53 2.63 7.87 17.37
C GLN A 53 3.31 6.74 18.15
N VAL A 54 2.92 5.50 17.89
CA VAL A 54 3.44 4.30 18.57
C VAL A 54 4.95 4.14 18.37
N LEU A 55 5.47 4.48 17.19
CA LEU A 55 6.89 4.38 16.88
C LEU A 55 7.71 5.48 17.56
N GLU A 56 7.15 6.67 17.75
CA GLU A 56 7.78 7.70 18.58
C GLU A 56 7.83 7.28 20.06
N ASP A 57 6.74 6.69 20.59
CA ASP A 57 6.73 6.15 21.96
C ASP A 57 7.79 5.05 22.12
N TRP A 58 7.91 4.15 21.13
CA TRP A 58 8.97 3.15 21.09
C TRP A 58 10.37 3.78 21.09
N TYR A 59 10.60 4.80 20.26
CA TYR A 59 11.89 5.50 20.19
C TYR A 59 12.25 6.16 21.52
N ASN A 60 11.29 6.82 22.17
CA ASN A 60 11.51 7.48 23.46
C ASN A 60 11.96 6.50 24.55
N ASP A 61 11.47 5.26 24.52
CA ASP A 61 11.83 4.23 25.49
C ASP A 61 13.12 3.47 25.14
N LYS A 62 13.41 3.27 23.85
CA LYS A 62 14.49 2.39 23.38
C LYS A 62 15.70 3.13 22.80
N GLY A 63 15.57 4.42 22.48
CA GLY A 63 16.59 5.22 21.78
C GLY A 63 16.76 4.87 20.30
N CYS A 64 15.87 4.04 19.74
CA CYS A 64 15.88 3.62 18.35
C CYS A 64 14.51 3.13 17.91
N TYR A 65 14.23 3.22 16.61
CA TYR A 65 13.02 2.65 16.04
C TYR A 65 13.11 1.12 15.90
N PRO A 66 11.97 0.41 15.80
CA PRO A 66 11.97 -1.04 15.63
C PRO A 66 12.77 -1.48 14.42
N LYS A 67 13.51 -2.56 14.57
CA LYS A 67 14.16 -3.21 13.43
C LYS A 67 13.08 -3.84 12.53
N PRO A 68 13.37 -4.06 11.24
CA PRO A 68 12.39 -4.65 10.32
C PRO A 68 11.77 -5.97 10.83
N TYR A 69 12.57 -6.85 11.45
CA TYR A 69 12.06 -8.09 12.05
C TYR A 69 11.15 -7.92 13.27
N GLN A 70 11.15 -6.75 13.91
CA GLN A 70 10.35 -6.47 15.11
C GLN A 70 8.96 -5.92 14.78
N ILE A 71 8.74 -5.50 13.53
CA ILE A 71 7.50 -4.85 13.10
C ILE A 71 6.90 -5.46 11.82
N GLY A 72 7.64 -6.30 11.10
CA GLY A 72 7.17 -6.91 9.86
C GLY A 72 7.32 -8.43 9.80
N TYR A 73 6.60 -9.04 8.87
CA TYR A 73 6.43 -10.49 8.76
C TYR A 73 7.16 -11.12 7.58
N GLY A 74 7.70 -10.29 6.68
CA GLY A 74 8.52 -10.71 5.54
C GLY A 74 8.87 -9.55 4.61
N TYR A 75 9.58 -9.83 3.52
CA TYR A 75 10.10 -8.82 2.60
C TYR A 75 10.27 -9.35 1.18
N GLU A 76 10.47 -8.41 0.25
CA GLU A 76 10.74 -8.65 -1.18
C GLU A 76 12.18 -8.29 -1.54
N VAL A 77 12.84 -9.12 -2.34
CA VAL A 77 14.02 -8.71 -3.11
C VAL A 77 13.99 -9.39 -4.48
N GLY A 78 14.03 -8.60 -5.56
CA GLY A 78 14.16 -9.11 -6.92
C GLY A 78 13.03 -10.05 -7.37
N GLY A 79 11.80 -9.76 -7.00
CA GLY A 79 10.58 -10.54 -7.23
C GLY A 79 10.40 -11.75 -6.29
N THR A 80 11.34 -12.00 -5.37
CA THR A 80 11.32 -13.20 -4.51
C THR A 80 10.88 -12.86 -3.10
N TRP A 81 9.98 -13.68 -2.54
CA TRP A 81 9.49 -13.54 -1.16
C TRP A 81 10.27 -14.31 -0.14
N TYR A 82 10.57 -13.61 0.96
CA TYR A 82 11.21 -14.13 2.15
C TYR A 82 10.29 -13.89 3.35
N ASP A 83 9.83 -14.98 3.95
CA ASP A 83 9.06 -14.94 5.20
C ASP A 83 10.00 -14.71 6.40
N ASN A 84 9.44 -14.14 7.48
CA ASN A 84 10.00 -14.08 8.82
C ASN A 84 11.43 -13.52 8.89
N PRO A 85 11.58 -12.19 8.96
CA PRO A 85 12.90 -11.60 9.12
C PRO A 85 13.47 -12.07 10.48
N ASP A 86 14.68 -12.63 10.48
CA ASP A 86 15.24 -13.34 11.64
C ASP A 86 16.09 -12.39 12.51
N PRO A 87 15.87 -12.32 13.85
CA PRO A 87 16.71 -11.56 14.78
C PRO A 87 18.18 -11.99 14.85
N THR A 88 18.53 -13.21 14.42
CA THR A 88 19.85 -13.85 14.61
C THR A 88 20.69 -14.01 13.33
N GLY A 89 20.16 -13.62 12.17
CA GLY A 89 20.77 -13.91 10.85
C GLY A 89 21.03 -12.70 9.93
N THR A 90 21.42 -13.00 8.68
CA THR A 90 21.63 -12.04 7.57
C THR A 90 20.34 -11.41 7.03
N ASN A 91 19.16 -11.80 7.54
CA ASN A 91 17.84 -11.46 7.01
C ASN A 91 17.09 -10.45 7.90
N ASN A 92 17.76 -9.36 8.30
CA ASN A 92 17.15 -8.27 9.09
C ASN A 92 16.23 -7.36 8.24
N GLY A 93 15.31 -7.96 7.48
CA GLY A 93 14.58 -7.30 6.38
C GLY A 93 15.35 -7.33 5.06
N GLY A 94 14.66 -7.13 3.95
CA GLY A 94 15.27 -7.16 2.62
C GLY A 94 16.20 -5.99 2.45
N ILE A 95 17.51 -6.25 2.41
CA ILE A 95 18.52 -5.22 2.15
C ILE A 95 18.50 -4.93 0.64
N MET A 96 17.96 -3.79 0.25
CA MET A 96 17.96 -3.29 -1.11
C MET A 96 18.89 -2.08 -1.18
N LYS A 97 19.97 -2.15 -1.97
CA LYS A 97 21.00 -1.11 -2.22
C LYS A 97 21.52 -0.36 -0.97
N ASN A 98 20.69 0.40 -0.25
CA ASN A 98 20.98 1.16 0.99
C ASN A 98 19.85 1.15 2.05
N VAL A 99 18.80 0.34 1.88
CA VAL A 99 17.64 0.31 2.78
C VAL A 99 17.31 -1.11 3.20
N SER A 100 16.68 -1.26 4.35
CA SER A 100 16.11 -2.52 4.82
C SER A 100 14.60 -2.37 4.96
N ILE A 101 13.85 -3.29 4.35
CA ILE A 101 12.38 -3.24 4.33
C ILE A 101 11.73 -4.45 4.97
N SER A 102 10.48 -4.27 5.41
CA SER A 102 9.59 -5.35 5.83
C SER A 102 8.13 -4.96 5.64
N PHE A 103 7.29 -5.90 5.21
CA PHE A 103 5.84 -5.73 5.15
C PHE A 103 5.22 -5.96 6.52
N MET A 104 4.17 -5.20 6.84
CA MET A 104 3.48 -5.25 8.13
C MET A 104 2.02 -5.70 7.96
N CYS A 105 1.59 -6.68 8.75
CA CYS A 105 0.19 -7.01 8.90
C CYS A 105 -0.01 -7.97 10.08
N GLY A 106 -0.63 -7.53 11.17
CA GLY A 106 -0.85 -8.36 12.37
C GLY A 106 -1.71 -9.61 12.21
N SER A 107 -2.35 -9.84 11.05
CA SER A 107 -3.06 -11.10 10.77
C SER A 107 -2.18 -12.19 10.16
N GLU A 108 -0.94 -11.88 9.78
CA GLU A 108 0.00 -12.86 9.25
C GLU A 108 0.62 -13.70 10.37
N PRO A 109 0.78 -15.04 10.20
CA PRO A 109 1.30 -15.91 11.26
C PRO A 109 2.72 -15.58 11.72
N SER A 110 3.56 -15.05 10.83
CA SER A 110 4.93 -14.63 11.14
C SER A 110 5.03 -13.18 11.63
N SER A 111 3.89 -12.51 11.87
CA SER A 111 3.92 -11.13 12.35
C SER A 111 4.38 -11.04 13.81
N PRO A 112 5.39 -10.21 14.09
CA PRO A 112 5.80 -9.95 15.46
C PRO A 112 4.72 -9.15 16.21
N SER A 113 4.77 -9.20 17.53
CA SER A 113 3.96 -8.32 18.39
C SER A 113 4.81 -7.12 18.81
N LEU A 114 4.24 -5.92 18.68
CA LEU A 114 4.86 -4.67 19.13
C LEU A 114 4.42 -4.30 20.57
N SER A 115 4.01 -5.30 21.36
CA SER A 115 3.58 -5.13 22.75
C SER A 115 4.73 -4.56 23.62
N PRO A 116 4.44 -3.65 24.57
CA PRO A 116 3.11 -3.15 24.97
C PRO A 116 2.57 -2.00 24.11
N TYR A 117 3.33 -1.49 23.15
CA TYR A 117 3.00 -0.27 22.42
C TYR A 117 1.81 -0.44 21.47
N LEU A 118 1.78 -1.55 20.73
CA LEU A 118 0.67 -1.84 19.81
C LEU A 118 0.52 -3.35 19.56
N SER A 119 -0.66 -3.88 19.84
CA SER A 119 -1.01 -5.27 19.53
C SER A 119 -2.53 -5.39 19.31
N PRO A 120 -3.00 -5.89 18.14
CA PRO A 120 -2.21 -6.36 17.00
C PRO A 120 -1.66 -5.22 16.12
N LEU A 121 -0.65 -5.51 15.30
CA LEU A 121 -0.21 -4.61 14.22
C LEU A 121 -1.34 -4.41 13.19
N PRO A 122 -1.50 -3.21 12.61
CA PRO A 122 -2.53 -2.95 11.61
C PRO A 122 -2.22 -3.70 10.31
N CYS A 123 -3.28 -4.04 9.57
CA CYS A 123 -3.21 -4.62 8.23
C CYS A 123 -3.95 -3.73 7.25
N SER A 124 -3.48 -3.68 6.01
CA SER A 124 -4.20 -3.00 4.94
C SER A 124 -5.61 -3.59 4.80
N PRO A 125 -6.67 -2.77 4.58
CA PRO A 125 -8.04 -3.27 4.44
C PRO A 125 -8.25 -4.28 3.31
N ASN A 126 -7.36 -4.28 2.31
CA ASN A 126 -7.39 -5.21 1.18
C ASN A 126 -6.22 -6.21 1.23
N HIS A 127 -5.64 -6.41 2.42
CA HIS A 127 -4.61 -7.41 2.62
C HIS A 127 -5.12 -8.76 2.13
N SER A 128 -4.35 -9.40 1.28
CA SER A 128 -4.70 -10.67 0.66
C SER A 128 -3.50 -11.60 0.68
N LYS A 129 -3.69 -12.88 0.38
CA LYS A 129 -2.55 -13.80 0.21
C LYS A 129 -1.65 -13.45 -0.97
N ILE A 130 -2.08 -12.55 -1.87
CA ILE A 130 -1.22 -11.99 -2.92
C ILE A 130 -0.27 -11.02 -2.23
N LYS A 131 0.99 -11.45 -2.12
CA LYS A 131 2.05 -10.67 -1.48
C LYS A 131 2.48 -9.50 -2.39
N TYR A 132 2.99 -8.42 -1.81
CA TYR A 132 3.55 -7.24 -2.51
C TYR A 132 2.57 -6.29 -3.17
N LYS A 133 1.36 -6.19 -2.63
CA LYS A 133 0.46 -5.17 -3.16
C LYS A 133 0.97 -3.81 -2.72
N THR A 134 1.01 -2.84 -3.63
CA THR A 134 1.37 -1.45 -3.29
C THR A 134 0.41 -0.84 -2.25
N THR A 135 -0.77 -1.44 -2.03
CA THR A 135 -1.70 -1.05 -0.96
C THR A 135 -1.37 -1.62 0.41
N ASP A 136 -0.39 -2.52 0.53
CA ASP A 136 0.05 -3.07 1.82
C ASP A 136 0.96 -2.07 2.54
N TYR A 137 1.28 -2.34 3.80
CA TYR A 137 2.14 -1.46 4.60
C TYR A 137 3.58 -1.94 4.52
N VAL A 138 4.47 -1.08 4.03
CA VAL A 138 5.91 -1.35 3.96
C VAL A 138 6.64 -0.44 4.91
N TYR A 139 7.34 -1.02 5.87
CA TYR A 139 8.26 -0.36 6.76
C TYR A 139 9.68 -0.37 6.17
N GLN A 140 10.38 0.74 6.27
CA GLN A 140 11.74 0.92 5.75
C GLN A 140 12.62 1.64 6.78
N VAL A 141 13.86 1.16 6.93
CA VAL A 141 14.97 1.85 7.61
C VAL A 141 16.21 1.88 6.71
N LEU A 142 17.24 2.64 7.10
CA LEU A 142 18.53 2.61 6.39
C LEU A 142 19.29 1.32 6.71
N SER A 143 19.88 0.68 5.69
CA SER A 143 20.57 -0.61 5.86
C SER A 143 21.82 -0.52 6.76
N GLY A 144 22.47 0.65 6.79
CA GLY A 144 23.59 0.93 7.70
C GLY A 144 23.19 1.10 9.17
N GLU A 145 21.89 1.22 9.47
CA GLU A 145 21.36 1.51 10.80
C GLU A 145 20.51 0.38 11.37
N VAL A 146 20.48 -0.79 10.74
CA VAL A 146 19.58 -1.89 11.13
C VAL A 146 19.77 -2.36 12.57
N GLY A 147 20.96 -2.14 13.15
CA GLY A 147 21.22 -2.40 14.57
C GLY A 147 20.49 -1.45 15.52
N CYS A 148 20.28 -0.19 15.12
CA CYS A 148 19.73 0.88 15.93
C CYS A 148 19.13 2.00 15.04
N PRO A 149 18.00 1.74 14.33
CA PRO A 149 17.48 2.67 13.33
C PRO A 149 17.15 4.04 13.94
N GLN A 150 17.71 5.11 13.38
CA GLN A 150 17.44 6.49 13.84
C GLN A 150 16.35 7.17 13.00
N GLN A 151 16.01 6.60 11.85
CA GLN A 151 14.95 7.09 10.98
C GLN A 151 14.16 5.92 10.42
N TYR A 152 12.86 6.16 10.18
CA TYR A 152 12.01 5.19 9.51
C TYR A 152 11.08 5.85 8.49
N LYS A 153 10.60 5.05 7.55
CA LYS A 153 9.56 5.43 6.58
C LYS A 153 8.55 4.29 6.46
N ILE A 154 7.27 4.62 6.36
CA ILE A 154 6.19 3.67 6.10
C ILE A 154 5.48 4.11 4.83
N TYR A 155 5.31 3.20 3.88
CA TYR A 155 4.64 3.44 2.62
C TYR A 155 3.38 2.60 2.49
N THR A 156 2.42 3.11 1.73
CA THR A 156 1.22 2.41 1.30
C THR A 156 0.58 3.10 0.09
N GLY A 157 -0.36 2.42 -0.54
CA GLY A 157 -1.11 2.88 -1.69
C GLY A 157 -2.53 3.25 -1.31
N LEU A 158 -2.92 4.49 -1.58
CA LEU A 158 -4.31 4.94 -1.60
C LEU A 158 -4.95 4.58 -2.95
N GLU A 159 -6.17 4.08 -2.88
CA GLU A 159 -6.96 3.71 -4.06
C GLU A 159 -7.51 4.94 -4.78
N ASN A 160 -7.82 6.01 -4.04
CA ASN A 160 -8.16 7.30 -4.62
C ASN A 160 -6.90 8.07 -5.02
N VAL A 161 -6.41 7.83 -6.23
CA VAL A 161 -5.22 8.50 -6.79
C VAL A 161 -5.36 10.02 -6.95
N LEU A 162 -6.58 10.55 -6.85
CA LEU A 162 -6.88 11.99 -6.90
C LEU A 162 -6.92 12.63 -5.51
N ASP A 163 -6.57 11.90 -4.45
CA ASP A 163 -6.52 12.47 -3.11
C ASP A 163 -5.42 13.57 -3.02
N PRO A 164 -5.76 14.81 -2.63
CA PRO A 164 -4.80 15.92 -2.60
C PRO A 164 -3.59 15.67 -1.69
N VAL A 165 -3.69 14.74 -0.74
CA VAL A 165 -2.55 14.39 0.12
C VAL A 165 -1.39 13.80 -0.70
N ILE A 166 -1.67 13.13 -1.81
CA ILE A 166 -0.67 12.48 -2.66
C ILE A 166 0.24 13.54 -3.29
N SER A 167 -0.35 14.58 -3.88
CA SER A 167 0.40 15.68 -4.48
C SER A 167 1.13 16.51 -3.44
N ASN A 168 0.52 16.75 -2.28
CA ASN A 168 1.17 17.46 -1.16
C ASN A 168 2.42 16.73 -0.63
N LEU A 169 2.44 15.39 -0.72
CA LEU A 169 3.59 14.57 -0.35
C LEU A 169 4.60 14.38 -1.48
N GLY A 170 4.32 14.85 -2.71
CA GLY A 170 5.16 14.64 -3.88
C GLY A 170 5.17 13.21 -4.42
N CYS A 171 4.20 12.37 -4.02
CA CYS A 171 4.13 10.94 -4.35
C CYS A 171 3.26 10.63 -5.59
N ILE A 172 3.19 11.55 -6.55
CA ILE A 172 2.33 11.45 -7.74
C ILE A 172 2.74 10.25 -8.60
N ALA A 173 1.77 9.54 -9.18
CA ALA A 173 1.99 8.37 -10.04
C ALA A 173 2.84 7.26 -9.37
N GLY A 174 2.73 7.11 -8.05
CA GLY A 174 3.48 6.09 -7.31
C GLY A 174 4.96 6.42 -7.14
N SER A 175 5.36 7.70 -7.24
CA SER A 175 6.76 8.11 -7.18
C SER A 175 7.45 7.94 -5.82
N CYS A 176 6.75 7.42 -4.80
CA CYS A 176 7.32 7.14 -3.49
C CYS A 176 7.55 5.65 -3.26
N GLY A 177 8.54 5.33 -2.42
CA GLY A 177 8.85 3.96 -2.05
C GLY A 177 10.33 3.73 -1.70
N PRO A 178 10.66 2.52 -1.23
CA PRO A 178 12.05 2.10 -1.05
C PRO A 178 12.76 1.98 -2.40
N GLU A 179 13.99 2.49 -2.51
CA GLU A 179 14.80 2.25 -3.71
C GLU A 179 15.21 0.77 -3.77
N PRO A 180 15.15 0.10 -4.95
CA PRO A 180 14.70 0.57 -6.27
C PRO A 180 13.20 0.36 -6.57
N ALA A 181 12.42 -0.24 -5.66
CA ALA A 181 11.02 -0.59 -5.87
C ALA A 181 10.05 0.51 -5.39
N TYR A 182 9.73 1.43 -6.29
CA TYR A 182 8.71 2.47 -6.09
C TYR A 182 7.32 1.96 -6.54
N GLY A 183 6.29 2.78 -6.34
CA GLY A 183 4.90 2.43 -6.69
C GLY A 183 3.90 2.83 -5.60
N TYR A 184 4.36 3.46 -4.51
CA TYR A 184 3.52 3.94 -3.43
C TYR A 184 3.18 5.41 -3.63
N ASN A 185 1.95 5.79 -3.30
CA ASN A 185 1.47 7.16 -3.45
C ASN A 185 1.19 7.85 -2.09
N TYR A 186 1.42 7.15 -0.97
CA TYR A 186 1.22 7.67 0.37
C TYR A 186 2.22 7.06 1.36
N GLY A 187 2.47 7.78 2.45
CA GLY A 187 3.35 7.31 3.50
C GLY A 187 3.53 8.31 4.63
N VAL A 188 4.23 7.86 5.67
CA VAL A 188 4.67 8.67 6.82
C VAL A 188 6.12 8.34 7.15
N SER A 189 6.82 9.27 7.79
CA SER A 189 8.21 9.09 8.23
C SER A 189 8.41 9.60 9.64
N SER A 190 9.53 9.20 10.26
CA SER A 190 10.03 9.78 11.49
C SER A 190 10.25 11.30 11.36
N PRO A 191 10.29 12.04 12.48
CA PRO A 191 10.72 13.44 12.51
C PRO A 191 12.04 13.67 11.75
N GLN A 192 12.14 14.84 11.10
CA GLN A 192 13.31 15.28 10.31
C GLN A 192 13.69 14.37 9.12
N SER A 193 12.92 13.33 8.82
CA SER A 193 13.05 12.51 7.61
C SER A 193 11.89 12.80 6.65
N THR A 194 12.17 12.77 5.35
CA THR A 194 11.16 12.86 4.28
C THR A 194 10.98 11.51 3.60
N LEU A 195 9.85 11.30 2.91
CA LEU A 195 9.65 10.12 2.09
C LEU A 195 10.65 10.09 0.94
N ASN A 196 11.11 8.89 0.56
CA ASN A 196 11.88 8.74 -0.67
C ASN A 196 10.96 9.03 -1.85
N GLN A 197 11.40 9.93 -2.73
CA GLN A 197 10.71 10.30 -3.96
C GLN A 197 11.64 10.05 -5.14
N ALA A 198 11.06 9.62 -6.25
CA ALA A 198 11.74 9.46 -7.53
C ALA A 198 11.29 10.56 -8.49
N ALA A 199 12.24 11.32 -9.03
CA ALA A 199 11.97 12.39 -9.99
C ALA A 199 11.61 11.86 -11.38
N THR A 200 12.15 10.69 -11.73
CA THR A 200 11.89 9.99 -12.98
C THR A 200 11.45 8.58 -12.68
N LEU A 201 10.37 8.16 -13.31
CA LEU A 201 9.78 6.85 -13.16
C LEU A 201 9.88 6.10 -14.48
N TYR A 202 10.29 4.84 -14.40
CA TYR A 202 10.32 3.90 -15.50
C TYR A 202 9.40 2.74 -15.16
N CYS A 203 8.56 2.35 -16.11
CA CYS A 203 7.71 1.19 -15.97
C CYS A 203 7.92 0.24 -17.14
N CYS A 204 7.60 -1.01 -16.88
CA CYS A 204 7.61 -2.04 -17.88
C CYS A 204 6.24 -2.11 -18.57
N TYR A 205 6.21 -1.94 -19.90
CA TYR A 205 5.03 -2.20 -20.72
C TYR A 205 4.99 -3.70 -21.05
N VAL A 206 3.83 -4.33 -20.90
CA VAL A 206 3.63 -5.74 -21.25
C VAL A 206 2.78 -5.92 -22.49
N ASN A 207 3.24 -6.79 -23.42
CA ASN A 207 2.42 -7.31 -24.50
C ASN A 207 2.95 -8.69 -24.99
N PRO A 208 2.27 -9.83 -24.73
CA PRO A 208 1.30 -10.13 -23.69
C PRO A 208 2.01 -10.75 -22.47
N GLY A 209 2.08 -10.03 -21.36
CA GLY A 209 2.66 -10.51 -20.09
C GLY A 209 4.20 -10.53 -19.98
N VAL A 210 4.92 -10.23 -21.07
CA VAL A 210 6.39 -10.10 -21.06
C VAL A 210 6.75 -8.62 -21.28
N CYS A 211 7.70 -8.14 -20.48
CA CYS A 211 8.24 -6.79 -20.62
C CYS A 211 8.88 -6.60 -21.99
N ASN A 212 8.38 -5.66 -22.78
CA ASN A 212 8.92 -5.36 -24.10
C ASN A 212 9.64 -4.00 -24.17
N VAL A 213 9.27 -3.06 -23.29
CA VAL A 213 9.88 -1.72 -23.20
C VAL A 213 9.95 -1.29 -21.73
N CYS A 214 11.10 -0.78 -21.32
CA CYS A 214 11.29 0.01 -20.10
C CYS A 214 11.26 1.51 -20.48
N GLY A 215 10.13 2.17 -20.26
CA GLY A 215 9.89 3.56 -20.70
C GLY A 215 9.41 4.48 -19.59
N GLN A 216 9.49 5.80 -19.82
CA GLN A 216 9.20 6.83 -18.82
C GLN A 216 7.71 7.20 -18.68
N SER A 217 6.82 6.76 -19.58
CA SER A 217 5.42 7.22 -19.58
C SER A 217 4.53 6.35 -18.68
N THR A 218 4.71 6.45 -17.37
CA THR A 218 3.83 5.81 -16.36
C THR A 218 2.35 6.13 -16.60
N MET A 219 2.03 7.35 -17.06
CA MET A 219 0.64 7.78 -17.37
C MET A 219 -0.02 7.02 -18.54
N GLU A 220 0.71 6.72 -19.62
CA GLU A 220 0.15 5.97 -20.76
C GLU A 220 -0.09 4.50 -20.38
N CYS A 221 0.79 3.96 -19.54
CA CYS A 221 0.77 2.58 -19.12
C CYS A 221 -0.36 2.26 -18.13
N GLU A 222 -0.61 3.15 -17.16
CA GLU A 222 -1.75 3.05 -16.23
C GLU A 222 -3.09 3.18 -16.98
N SER A 223 -3.18 4.08 -17.98
CA SER A 223 -4.41 4.27 -18.77
C SER A 223 -4.78 3.06 -19.63
N SER A 224 -3.79 2.26 -20.02
CA SER A 224 -3.95 1.12 -20.94
C SER A 224 -4.05 -0.24 -20.22
N GLY A 225 -3.79 -0.29 -18.91
CA GLY A 225 -3.85 -1.52 -18.11
C GLY A 225 -2.77 -2.56 -18.45
N VAL A 226 -1.68 -2.13 -19.09
CA VAL A 226 -0.59 -2.99 -19.62
C VAL A 226 0.72 -2.82 -18.84
N CYS A 227 0.66 -2.35 -17.60
CA CYS A 227 1.84 -2.15 -16.76
C CYS A 227 2.03 -3.26 -15.73
N LEU A 228 3.28 -3.65 -15.49
CA LEU A 228 3.65 -4.30 -14.23
C LEU A 228 3.60 -3.24 -13.11
N SER A 229 3.16 -3.65 -11.92
CA SER A 229 2.87 -2.74 -10.79
C SER A 229 4.09 -2.06 -10.17
N THR A 230 5.30 -2.49 -10.53
CA THR A 230 6.55 -1.98 -9.97
C THR A 230 7.11 -0.87 -10.83
N VAL A 231 7.46 0.26 -10.19
CA VAL A 231 8.03 1.42 -10.85
C VAL A 231 9.50 1.59 -10.44
N TYR A 232 10.35 1.89 -11.40
CA TYR A 232 11.81 1.99 -11.24
C TYR A 232 12.29 3.44 -11.40
N THR A 233 13.44 3.78 -10.81
CA THR A 233 14.00 5.15 -10.89
C THR A 233 14.88 5.40 -12.10
N SER A 234 15.35 4.33 -12.74
CA SER A 234 16.19 4.39 -13.92
C SER A 234 15.79 3.33 -14.94
N ALA A 235 16.07 3.61 -16.22
CA ALA A 235 15.92 2.63 -17.29
C ALA A 235 16.75 1.37 -16.99
N GLN A 236 17.94 1.54 -16.40
CA GLN A 236 18.86 0.45 -16.08
C GLN A 236 18.30 -0.49 -15.01
N ASP A 237 17.67 0.04 -13.96
CA ASP A 237 17.07 -0.79 -12.90
C ASP A 237 15.86 -1.56 -13.44
N CYS A 238 15.02 -0.91 -14.26
CA CYS A 238 13.94 -1.57 -14.98
C CYS A 238 14.48 -2.68 -15.90
N CYS A 239 15.54 -2.38 -16.65
CA CYS A 239 16.22 -3.32 -17.53
C CYS A 239 16.85 -4.51 -16.81
N THR A 240 17.40 -4.27 -15.61
CA THR A 240 18.02 -5.32 -14.79
C THR A 240 16.96 -6.28 -14.27
N ALA A 241 15.81 -5.74 -13.84
CA ALA A 241 14.66 -6.55 -13.44
C ALA A 241 13.96 -7.22 -14.64
N HIS A 242 13.99 -6.59 -15.81
CA HIS A 242 13.33 -7.02 -17.03
C HIS A 242 14.23 -6.90 -18.27
N PRO A 243 15.15 -7.86 -18.49
CA PRO A 243 16.12 -7.78 -19.59
C PRO A 243 15.50 -7.72 -21.00
N GLY A 244 14.30 -8.27 -21.17
CA GLY A 244 13.56 -8.25 -22.44
C GLY A 244 12.97 -6.87 -22.82
N GLY A 245 12.93 -5.93 -21.87
CA GLY A 245 12.34 -4.60 -22.05
C GLY A 245 13.32 -3.53 -22.54
N CYS A 246 14.59 -3.88 -22.75
CA CYS A 246 15.62 -2.89 -23.06
C CYS A 246 15.72 -2.62 -24.56
N PRO A 247 15.90 -1.35 -24.99
CA PRO A 247 16.29 -1.07 -26.36
C PRO A 247 17.62 -1.78 -26.66
N ARG A 248 17.65 -2.52 -27.78
CA ARG A 248 18.85 -3.18 -28.30
C ARG A 248 19.80 -2.20 -28.95
#